data_AF-A0A7V5K6T9-F1
#
_entry.id   AF-A0A7V5K6T9-F1
#
_cell.length_a   1.000
_cell.length_b   1.000
_cell.length_c   1.000
_cell.angle_alpha   90.00
_cell.angle_beta   90.00
_cell.angle_gamma   90.00
#
_symmetry.space_group_name_H-M   'P 1'
#
loop_
_entity.id
_entity.type
_entity.pdbx_description
1 polymer ?
#
loop_
_entity_poly.entity_id
_entity_poly.type
_entity_poly.pdbx_seq_one_letter_code
_entity_poly.pdbx_strand_id
1 'polypeptide(L)'
;DPSKAIEKMAEKAKILENLPGIDCGSCGAPNCKALADDIVRGDANIMYCIFKLRDAFLRQKKRQGQQREPRPARGSRTRRNPA
;
A
#
# COMPACT_ATOMS: atom_id res chain seq x y z
N ASP A 1 -17.84 -8.43 27.17
CA ASP A 1 -16.56 -8.41 27.90
C ASP A 1 -15.78 -7.16 27.49
N PRO A 2 -15.63 -6.18 28.39
CA PRO A 2 -14.89 -4.94 28.10
C PRO A 2 -13.42 -5.20 27.73
N SER A 3 -12.83 -6.29 28.19
CA SER A 3 -11.43 -6.67 27.90
C SER A 3 -11.22 -6.86 26.40
N LYS A 4 -12.17 -7.53 25.73
CA LYS A 4 -12.13 -7.75 24.28
C LYS A 4 -12.25 -6.47 23.46
N ALA A 5 -12.93 -5.45 24.01
CA ALA A 5 -13.03 -4.14 23.35
C ALA A 5 -11.71 -3.37 23.46
N ILE A 6 -11.04 -3.42 24.61
CA ILE A 6 -9.73 -2.79 24.85
C ILE A 6 -8.66 -3.42 23.95
N GLU A 7 -8.64 -4.75 23.83
CA GLU A 7 -7.73 -5.47 22.94
C GLU A 7 -7.86 -5.02 21.48
N LYS A 8 -9.10 -4.93 20.97
CA LYS A 8 -9.37 -4.47 19.60
C LYS A 8 -8.92 -3.02 19.36
N MET A 9 -9.09 -2.14 20.35
CA MET A 9 -8.59 -0.77 20.23
C MET A 9 -7.06 -0.72 20.18
N ALA A 10 -6.38 -1.51 21.00
CA ALA A 10 -4.92 -1.60 20.99
C ALA A 10 -4.39 -2.19 19.66
N GLU A 11 -5.07 -3.21 19.13
CA GLU A 11 -4.73 -3.79 17.83
C GLU A 11 -4.90 -2.77 16.69
N LYS A 12 -6.02 -2.05 16.68
CA LYS A 12 -6.26 -0.97 15.72
C LYS A 12 -5.16 0.09 15.76
N ALA A 13 -4.76 0.53 16.95
CA ALA A 13 -3.70 1.53 17.12
C ALA A 13 -2.37 1.04 16.50
N LYS A 14 -1.99 -0.22 16.78
CA LYS A 14 -0.81 -0.85 16.17
C LYS A 14 -0.89 -0.92 14.64
N ILE A 15 -2.06 -1.25 14.09
CA ILE A 15 -2.26 -1.28 12.64
C ILE A 15 -2.14 0.13 12.05
N LEU A 16 -2.73 1.12 12.71
CA LEU A 16 -2.70 2.51 12.27
C LEU A 16 -1.28 3.08 12.25
N GLU A 17 -0.47 2.79 13.26
CA GLU A 17 0.97 3.14 13.31
C GLU A 17 1.76 2.51 12.16
N ASN A 18 1.32 1.35 11.68
CA ASN A 18 1.93 0.73 10.52
C ASN A 18 1.47 1.39 9.22
N LEU A 19 0.30 2.04 9.15
CA LEU A 19 -0.18 2.67 7.92
C LEU A 19 0.51 4.02 7.65
N PRO A 20 0.57 4.47 6.38
CA PRO A 20 1.26 5.72 6.02
C PRO A 20 0.55 7.01 6.48
N GLY A 21 -0.73 6.95 6.88
CA GLY A 21 -1.46 8.09 7.42
C GLY A 21 -1.82 9.22 6.44
N ILE A 22 -1.77 8.96 5.13
CA ILE A 22 -2.02 9.98 4.08
C ILE A 22 -3.46 9.96 3.51
N ASP A 23 -4.30 9.04 3.96
CA ASP A 23 -5.72 8.96 3.60
C ASP A 23 -6.05 8.97 2.08
N CYS A 24 -5.23 8.27 1.29
CA CYS A 24 -5.35 8.25 -0.19
C CYS A 24 -6.53 7.44 -0.77
N GLY A 25 -7.27 6.68 0.05
CA GLY A 25 -8.46 5.93 -0.38
C GLY A 25 -8.25 4.75 -1.36
N SER A 26 -7.02 4.44 -1.81
CA SER A 26 -6.80 3.41 -2.85
C SER A 26 -7.16 1.97 -2.44
N CYS A 27 -7.41 1.74 -1.15
CA CYS A 27 -7.84 0.45 -0.60
C CYS A 27 -9.37 0.30 -0.53
N GLY A 28 -10.14 1.33 -0.90
CA GLY A 28 -11.61 1.35 -0.81
C GLY A 28 -12.17 1.94 0.48
N ALA A 29 -11.33 2.17 1.50
CA ALA A 29 -11.72 2.85 2.74
C ALA A 29 -11.55 4.38 2.64
N PRO A 30 -12.36 5.19 3.34
CA PRO A 30 -12.30 6.66 3.25
C PRO A 30 -11.04 7.26 3.90
N ASN A 31 -10.40 6.57 4.84
CA ASN A 31 -9.15 6.98 5.48
C ASN A 31 -8.39 5.77 6.05
N CYS A 32 -7.14 5.96 6.48
CA CYS A 32 -6.30 4.90 7.05
C CYS A 32 -6.89 4.32 8.35
N LYS A 33 -7.58 5.13 9.16
CA LYS A 33 -8.23 4.66 10.39
C LYS A 33 -9.40 3.70 10.09
N ALA A 34 -10.15 3.96 9.03
CA ALA A 34 -11.21 3.08 8.56
C ALA A 34 -10.65 1.75 8.04
N LEU A 35 -9.57 1.78 7.25
CA LEU A 35 -8.87 0.54 6.86
C LEU A 35 -8.38 -0.25 8.10
N ALA A 36 -7.84 0.43 9.11
CA ALA A 36 -7.42 -0.24 10.35
C ALA A 36 -8.60 -0.88 11.09
N ASP A 37 -9.77 -0.23 11.11
CA ASP A 37 -10.99 -0.82 11.66
C ASP A 37 -11.42 -2.08 10.89
N ASP A 38 -11.40 -2.03 9.57
CA ASP A 38 -11.80 -3.14 8.72
C ASP A 38 -10.85 -4.34 8.87
N ILE A 39 -9.56 -4.10 9.10
CA ILE A 39 -8.58 -5.15 9.42
C ILE A 39 -8.90 -5.81 10.77
N VAL A 40 -9.21 -5.03 11.83
CA VAL A 40 -9.57 -5.57 13.16
C VAL A 40 -10.91 -6.32 13.12
N ARG A 41 -11.81 -5.96 12.20
CA ARG A 41 -13.07 -6.70 11.96
C ARG A 41 -12.84 -8.00 11.18
N GLY A 42 -11.73 -8.11 10.44
CA GLY A 42 -11.43 -9.24 9.57
C GLY A 42 -11.93 -9.07 8.13
N ASP A 43 -12.43 -7.88 7.78
CA ASP A 43 -13.00 -7.56 6.47
C ASP A 43 -11.91 -7.12 5.46
N ALA A 44 -10.73 -6.73 5.96
CA ALA A 44 -9.62 -6.26 5.14
C ALA A 44 -8.27 -6.83 5.61
N ASN A 45 -7.27 -6.75 4.73
CA ASN A 45 -5.89 -7.12 5.01
C ASN A 45 -4.96 -5.90 4.89
N ILE A 46 -3.90 -5.84 5.69
CA ILE A 46 -2.86 -4.79 5.62
C ILE A 46 -2.27 -4.63 4.20
N MET A 47 -2.26 -5.70 3.41
CA MET A 47 -1.79 -5.72 2.03
C MET A 47 -2.71 -4.97 1.05
N TYR A 48 -3.92 -4.59 1.45
CA TYR A 48 -4.79 -3.74 0.62
C TYR A 48 -4.28 -2.31 0.56
N CYS A 49 -3.43 -1.91 1.51
CA CYS A 49 -2.69 -0.66 1.41
C CYS A 49 -1.62 -0.77 0.30
N ILE A 50 -1.76 0.03 -0.76
CA ILE A 50 -0.84 0.02 -1.90
C ILE A 50 0.62 0.24 -1.51
N PHE A 51 0.88 1.03 -0.46
CA PHE A 51 2.23 1.25 0.08
C PHE A 51 2.80 -0.03 0.69
N LYS A 52 2.01 -0.75 1.51
CA LYS A 52 2.45 -2.01 2.13
C LYS A 52 2.62 -3.12 1.11
N LEU A 53 1.73 -3.19 0.12
CA LEU A 53 1.87 -4.09 -1.01
C LEU A 53 3.16 -3.82 -1.80
N ARG A 54 3.41 -2.55 -2.13
CA ARG A 54 4.62 -2.13 -2.85
C ARG A 54 5.87 -2.48 -2.06
N ASP A 55 5.90 -2.19 -0.76
CA ASP A 55 7.04 -2.48 0.11
C ASP A 55 7.33 -3.98 0.18
N ALA A 56 6.29 -4.80 0.37
CA ALA A 56 6.44 -6.26 0.40
C ALA A 56 6.98 -6.79 -0.93
N PHE A 57 6.45 -6.30 -2.05
CA PHE A 57 6.90 -6.69 -3.39
C PHE A 57 8.37 -6.26 -3.65
N LEU A 58 8.75 -5.05 -3.24
CA LEU A 58 10.13 -4.58 -3.36
C LEU A 58 11.08 -5.40 -2.49
N ARG A 59 10.67 -5.76 -1.26
CA ARG A 59 11.44 -6.66 -0.38
C ARG A 59 11.63 -8.03 -1.02
N GLN A 60 10.58 -8.60 -1.61
CA GLN A 60 10.65 -9.89 -2.32
C GLN A 60 11.58 -9.81 -3.55
N LYS A 61 11.48 -8.74 -4.34
CA LYS A 61 12.35 -8.56 -5.51
C LYS A 61 13.82 -8.44 -5.20
N LYS A 62 14.17 -7.73 -4.11
CA LYS A 62 15.56 -7.63 -3.66
C LYS A 62 16.13 -9.02 -3.33
N ARG A 63 15.32 -9.89 -2.73
CA ARG A 63 15.70 -11.28 -2.43
C ARG A 63 15.84 -12.15 -3.67
N GLN A 64 15.11 -11.83 -4.74
CA GLN A 64 15.06 -12.64 -5.97
C GLN A 64 16.01 -12.15 -7.07
N GLY A 65 16.88 -11.17 -6.83
CA GLY A 65 17.91 -10.76 -7.80
C GLY A 65 17.40 -10.20 -9.14
N GLN A 66 16.10 -9.93 -9.28
CA GLN A 66 15.50 -9.45 -10.53
C GLN A 66 15.55 -7.91 -10.59
N GLN A 67 16.70 -7.38 -11.02
CA GLN A 67 16.78 -6.02 -11.55
C GLN A 67 15.83 -5.92 -12.74
N ARG A 68 14.81 -5.05 -12.65
CA ARG A 68 14.11 -4.61 -13.86
C ARG A 68 15.09 -3.72 -14.60
N GLU A 69 15.46 -4.10 -15.82
CA GLU A 69 16.11 -3.17 -16.73
C GLU A 69 15.28 -1.88 -16.81
N PRO A 70 15.92 -0.70 -16.83
CA PRO A 70 15.20 0.56 -16.94
C PRO A 70 14.33 0.53 -18.20
N ARG A 71 13.06 0.99 -18.10
CA ARG A 71 12.23 1.15 -19.30
C ARG A 71 13.01 2.04 -20.28
N PRO A 72 13.15 1.64 -21.55
CA PRO A 72 13.78 2.52 -22.53
C PRO A 72 13.08 3.86 -22.49
N ALA A 73 13.86 4.95 -22.53
CA ALA A 73 13.33 6.30 -22.58
C ALA A 73 12.31 6.34 -23.72
N ARG A 74 11.07 6.72 -23.38
CA ARG A 74 9.97 6.81 -24.34
C ARG A 74 10.44 7.75 -25.45
N GLY A 75 10.73 7.18 -26.62
CA GLY A 75 11.37 7.88 -27.74
C GLY A 75 10.71 9.22 -27.99
N SER A 76 11.53 10.27 -28.10
CA SER A 76 11.09 11.56 -28.60
C SER A 76 10.41 11.32 -29.94
N ARG A 77 9.14 11.70 -30.04
CA ARG A 77 8.50 11.84 -31.35
C ARG A 77 9.21 13.01 -32.04
N THR A 78 10.33 12.74 -32.69
CA THR A 78 10.89 13.69 -33.65
C THR A 78 9.80 13.86 -34.71
N ARG A 79 9.19 15.05 -34.72
CA ARG A 79 8.35 15.48 -35.84
C ARG A 79 9.24 15.39 -37.07
N ARG A 80 8.99 14.40 -37.93
CA ARG A 80 9.59 14.37 -39.26
C ARG A 80 9.16 15.66 -39.95
N ASN A 81 10.13 16.51 -40.24
CA ASN A 81 9.92 17.73 -41.01
C ASN A 81 9.68 17.28 -42.47
N PRO A 82 8.54 17.61 -43.09
CA PRO A 82 8.39 17.38 -44.53
C PRO A 82 9.28 18.39 -45.27
N ALA A 83 9.97 17.88 -46.28
CA ALA A 83 10.79 18.63 -47.23
C ALA A 83 10.00 19.75 -47.94
#